data_AF-A0AAD6PWK8-F1
#
_entry.id   AF-A0AAD6PWK8-F1
#
_cell.length_a   1.000
_cell.length_b   1.000
_cell.length_c   1.000
_cell.angle_alpha   90.00
_cell.angle_beta   90.00
_cell.angle_gamma   90.00
#
_symmetry.space_group_name_H-M   'P 1'
#
loop_
_entity.id
_entity.type
_entity.pdbx_description
1 polymer ?
#
loop_
_entity_poly.entity_id
_entity_poly.type
_entity_poly.pdbx_seq_one_letter_code
_entity_poly.pdbx_strand_id
1 'polypeptide(L)'
;MKVLVLKHMDVLFIEVLGRDKRNEILAALYMVRTDVNLSVRQAPLHVWKRIVANTPKTLKEIMPVLMNTLISSLASSSSERRQVAARALGELVRKLGERDASFDHPNPIPGAKGS
;
A
#
# COMPACT_ATOMS: atom_id res chain seq x y z
N MET A 1 16.53 -2.35 -23.49
CA MET A 1 15.32 -1.58 -23.88
C MET A 1 14.18 -1.59 -22.86
N LYS A 2 13.76 -2.72 -22.27
CA LYS A 2 12.64 -2.75 -21.29
C LYS A 2 12.82 -1.87 -20.03
N VAL A 3 14.06 -1.60 -19.60
CA VAL A 3 14.34 -0.81 -18.38
C VAL A 3 14.22 0.70 -18.61
N LEU A 4 14.43 1.19 -19.84
CA LEU A 4 14.40 2.63 -20.15
C LEU A 4 12.97 3.15 -20.23
N VAL A 5 12.07 2.40 -20.88
CA VAL A 5 10.62 2.72 -21.00
C VAL A 5 9.94 2.89 -19.63
N LEU A 6 10.46 2.23 -18.60
CA LEU A 6 9.86 2.21 -17.27
C LEU A 6 10.24 3.42 -16.43
N LYS A 7 11.48 3.91 -16.53
CA LYS A 7 11.92 5.12 -15.84
C LYS A 7 11.17 6.36 -16.33
N HIS A 8 10.75 6.38 -17.60
CA HIS A 8 9.98 7.48 -18.17
C HIS A 8 8.52 7.50 -17.71
N MET A 9 7.92 6.35 -17.38
CA MET A 9 6.53 6.30 -16.90
C MET A 9 6.36 6.99 -15.54
N ASP A 10 7.31 6.84 -14.61
CA ASP A 10 7.23 7.49 -13.29
C ASP A 10 7.32 9.01 -13.37
N VAL A 11 8.22 9.51 -14.24
CA VAL A 11 8.44 10.95 -14.45
C VAL A 11 7.26 11.56 -15.20
N LEU A 12 6.78 10.90 -16.26
CA LEU A 12 5.57 11.32 -17.00
C LEU A 12 4.33 11.31 -16.11
N PHE A 13 4.17 10.34 -15.21
CA PHE A 13 3.02 10.27 -14.33
C PHE A 13 3.01 11.42 -13.31
N ILE A 14 4.18 11.82 -12.81
CA ILE A 14 4.30 12.94 -11.87
C ILE A 14 4.18 14.29 -12.59
N GLU A 15 4.81 14.44 -13.76
CA GLU A 15 4.79 15.69 -14.55
C GLU A 15 3.42 15.98 -15.18
N VAL A 16 2.66 14.93 -15.57
CA VAL A 16 1.39 15.11 -16.31
C VAL A 16 0.17 15.15 -15.39
N LEU A 17 0.14 14.39 -14.28
CA LEU A 17 -1.06 14.26 -13.42
C LEU A 17 -1.00 15.09 -12.13
N GLY A 18 0.19 15.51 -11.68
CA GLY A 18 0.37 16.20 -10.42
C GLY A 18 0.32 15.28 -9.19
N ARG A 19 0.80 15.79 -8.05
CA ARG A 19 1.04 15.00 -6.82
C ARG A 19 -0.23 14.42 -6.21
N ASP A 20 -1.34 15.14 -6.25
CA ASP A 20 -2.61 14.68 -5.65
C ASP A 20 -3.24 13.54 -6.46
N LYS A 21 -3.24 13.67 -7.79
CA LYS A 21 -3.77 12.64 -8.68
C LYS A 21 -2.93 11.37 -8.65
N ARG A 22 -1.61 11.50 -8.48
CA ARG A 22 -0.71 10.37 -8.21
C ARG A 22 -1.13 9.62 -6.95
N ASN A 23 -1.43 10.34 -5.86
CA ASN A 23 -1.79 9.73 -4.59
C ASN A 23 -3.13 8.98 -4.67
N GLU A 24 -4.13 9.54 -5.39
CA GLU A 24 -5.39 8.86 -5.68
C GLU A 24 -5.17 7.56 -6.45
N ILE A 25 -4.35 7.59 -7.52
CA ILE A 25 -4.13 6.41 -8.35
C ILE A 25 -3.32 5.36 -7.60
N LEU A 26 -2.33 5.75 -6.81
CA LEU A 26 -1.60 4.84 -5.94
C LEU A 26 -2.52 4.18 -4.90
N ALA A 27 -3.46 4.93 -4.31
CA ALA A 27 -4.43 4.39 -3.38
C ALA A 27 -5.36 3.37 -4.07
N ALA A 28 -5.87 3.70 -5.26
CA ALA A 28 -6.68 2.78 -6.06
C ALA A 28 -5.89 1.52 -6.45
N LEU A 29 -4.64 1.66 -6.89
CA LEU A 29 -3.77 0.56 -7.26
C LEU A 29 -3.50 -0.36 -6.05
N TYR A 30 -3.34 0.22 -4.86
CA TYR A 30 -3.20 -0.51 -3.62
C TYR A 30 -4.45 -1.30 -3.24
N MET A 31 -5.65 -0.81 -3.57
CA MET A 31 -6.88 -1.56 -3.32
C MET A 31 -7.02 -2.72 -4.31
N VAL A 32 -6.85 -2.48 -5.61
CA VAL A 32 -7.04 -3.51 -6.65
C VAL A 32 -6.01 -4.62 -6.54
N ARG A 33 -4.77 -4.32 -6.12
CA ARG A 33 -3.75 -5.38 -5.88
C ARG A 33 -4.15 -6.35 -4.76
N THR A 34 -5.16 -6.03 -3.94
CA THR A 34 -5.67 -6.88 -2.86
C THR A 34 -6.98 -7.60 -3.21
N ASP A 35 -7.54 -7.36 -4.40
CA ASP A 35 -8.78 -7.98 -4.91
C ASP A 35 -8.73 -9.51 -4.94
N VAL A 36 -9.78 -10.28 -4.60
CA VAL A 36 -9.70 -11.75 -4.53
C VAL A 36 -9.31 -12.46 -5.85
N ASN A 37 -9.61 -11.86 -7.00
CA ASN A 37 -9.37 -12.45 -8.30
C ASN A 37 -7.89 -12.31 -8.72
N LEU A 38 -7.21 -13.45 -8.91
CA LEU A 38 -5.81 -13.50 -9.33
C LEU A 38 -5.55 -12.74 -10.64
N SER A 39 -6.43 -12.86 -11.62
CA SER A 39 -6.31 -12.17 -12.91
C SER A 39 -6.37 -10.65 -12.75
N VAL A 40 -7.14 -10.17 -11.77
CA VAL A 40 -7.26 -8.74 -11.43
C VAL A 40 -6.05 -8.25 -10.65
N ARG A 41 -5.42 -9.07 -9.80
CA ARG A 41 -4.26 -8.67 -8.97
C ARG A 41 -2.93 -8.58 -9.73
N GLN A 42 -2.72 -9.35 -10.80
CA GLN A 42 -1.41 -9.44 -11.47
C GLN A 42 -0.94 -8.12 -12.08
N ALA A 43 -1.80 -7.45 -12.87
CA ALA A 43 -1.43 -6.19 -13.52
C ALA A 43 -1.16 -5.05 -12.51
N PRO A 44 -2.02 -4.80 -11.50
CA PRO A 44 -1.77 -3.82 -10.45
C PRO A 44 -0.51 -4.10 -9.63
N LEU A 45 -0.24 -5.35 -9.28
CA LEU A 45 0.98 -5.73 -8.55
C LEU A 45 2.23 -5.44 -9.38
N HIS A 46 2.19 -5.73 -10.66
CA HIS A 46 3.29 -5.45 -11.58
C HIS A 46 3.54 -3.95 -11.67
N VAL A 47 2.50 -3.16 -11.92
CA VAL A 47 2.59 -1.69 -11.96
C VAL A 47 3.10 -1.13 -10.64
N TRP A 48 2.59 -1.61 -9.50
CA TRP A 48 3.03 -1.19 -8.16
C TRP A 48 4.53 -1.39 -7.98
N LYS A 49 5.05 -2.57 -8.32
CA LYS A 49 6.50 -2.87 -8.23
C LYS A 49 7.35 -2.00 -9.16
N ARG A 50 6.75 -1.47 -10.23
CA ARG A 50 7.45 -0.61 -11.19
C ARG A 50 7.53 0.83 -10.69
N ILE A 51 6.42 1.37 -10.18
CA ILE A 51 6.31 2.78 -9.80
C ILE A 51 6.66 3.07 -8.34
N VAL A 52 6.63 2.04 -7.49
CA VAL A 52 6.85 2.15 -6.05
C VAL A 52 8.14 1.43 -5.66
N ALA A 53 9.25 2.18 -5.61
CA ALA A 53 10.54 1.66 -5.13
C ALA A 53 10.53 1.36 -3.62
N ASN A 54 9.85 2.19 -2.83
CA ASN A 54 9.72 2.01 -1.38
C ASN A 54 8.24 1.98 -0.99
N THR A 55 7.68 0.76 -0.99
CA THR A 55 6.29 0.48 -0.62
C THR A 55 5.92 1.10 0.73
N PRO A 56 6.65 0.84 1.83
CA PRO A 56 6.27 1.39 3.12
C PRO A 56 6.28 2.92 3.20
N LYS A 57 7.27 3.58 2.58
CA LYS A 57 7.34 5.05 2.58
C LYS A 57 6.17 5.65 1.79
N THR A 58 5.91 5.10 0.61
CA THR A 58 4.82 5.55 -0.26
C THR A 58 3.46 5.35 0.39
N LEU A 59 3.26 4.24 1.13
CA LEU A 59 2.03 4.01 1.88
C LEU A 59 1.80 5.04 2.98
N LYS A 60 2.84 5.48 3.67
CA LYS A 60 2.73 6.56 4.66
C LYS A 60 2.36 7.89 3.99
N GLU A 61 2.93 8.17 2.82
CA GLU A 61 2.65 9.40 2.06
C GLU A 61 1.19 9.44 1.55
N ILE A 62 0.67 8.33 1.03
CA ILE A 62 -0.70 8.27 0.48
C ILE A 62 -1.75 7.88 1.53
N MET A 63 -1.35 7.60 2.78
CA MET A 63 -2.20 7.12 3.86
C MET A 63 -3.53 7.87 3.99
N PRO A 64 -3.58 9.21 4.06
CA PRO A 64 -4.85 9.93 4.20
C PRO A 64 -5.79 9.71 3.00
N VAL A 65 -5.25 9.67 1.79
CA VAL A 65 -6.02 9.43 0.56
C VAL A 65 -6.51 7.98 0.50
N LEU A 66 -5.65 7.03 0.87
CA LEU A 66 -5.97 5.61 0.93
C LEU A 66 -7.08 5.34 1.95
N MET A 67 -6.98 5.90 3.15
CA MET A 67 -8.01 5.75 4.20
C MET A 67 -9.36 6.34 3.75
N ASN A 68 -9.38 7.54 3.16
CA ASN A 68 -10.61 8.12 2.62
C ASN A 68 -11.24 7.23 1.53
N THR A 69 -10.42 6.69 0.63
CA THR A 69 -10.87 5.80 -0.44
C THR A 69 -11.42 4.48 0.11
N LEU A 70 -10.77 3.92 1.15
CA LEU A 70 -11.20 2.71 1.83
C LEU A 70 -12.52 2.93 2.55
N ILE A 71 -12.66 4.02 3.32
CA ILE A 71 -13.90 4.37 4.04
C ILE A 71 -15.06 4.57 3.05
N SER A 72 -14.83 5.33 1.97
CA SER A 72 -15.84 5.53 0.92
C SER A 72 -16.23 4.20 0.24
N SER A 73 -15.26 3.32 0.00
CA SER A 73 -15.51 2.00 -0.61
C SER A 73 -16.21 1.03 0.33
N LEU A 74 -15.96 1.12 1.64
CA LEU A 74 -16.67 0.39 2.70
C LEU A 74 -18.11 0.87 2.86
N ALA A 75 -18.37 2.16 2.64
CA ALA A 75 -19.71 2.75 2.64
C ALA A 75 -20.48 2.51 1.33
N SER A 76 -19.86 1.89 0.32
CA SER A 76 -20.49 1.64 -0.98
C SER A 76 -21.60 0.59 -0.89
N SER A 77 -22.61 0.70 -1.74
CA SER A 77 -23.69 -0.28 -1.90
C SER A 77 -23.21 -1.61 -2.54
N SER A 78 -22.09 -1.62 -3.28
CA SER A 78 -21.52 -2.84 -3.87
C SER A 78 -20.85 -3.73 -2.83
N SER A 79 -21.29 -4.99 -2.75
CA SER A 79 -20.71 -5.99 -1.86
C SER A 79 -19.26 -6.33 -2.22
N GLU A 80 -18.93 -6.44 -3.52
CA GLU A 80 -17.54 -6.67 -3.93
C GLU A 80 -16.63 -5.52 -3.48
N ARG A 81 -17.07 -4.27 -3.70
CA ARG A 81 -16.27 -3.09 -3.34
C ARG A 81 -16.01 -3.03 -1.83
N ARG A 82 -17.03 -3.33 -1.01
CA ARG A 82 -16.86 -3.42 0.45
C ARG A 82 -15.89 -4.52 0.84
N GLN A 83 -15.98 -5.69 0.23
CA GLN A 83 -15.13 -6.84 0.56
C GLN A 83 -13.66 -6.59 0.20
N VAL A 84 -13.40 -5.98 -0.96
CA VAL A 84 -12.05 -5.59 -1.39
C VAL A 84 -11.49 -4.52 -0.44
N ALA A 85 -12.29 -3.51 -0.08
CA ALA A 85 -11.86 -2.46 0.85
C ALA A 85 -11.56 -3.00 2.26
N ALA A 86 -12.40 -3.89 2.79
CA ALA A 86 -12.17 -4.50 4.11
C ALA A 86 -10.87 -5.31 4.15
N ARG A 87 -10.58 -6.06 3.08
CA ARG A 87 -9.32 -6.81 2.95
C ARG A 87 -8.12 -5.88 2.82
N ALA A 88 -8.21 -4.86 1.97
CA ALA A 88 -7.15 -3.88 1.78
C ALA A 88 -6.80 -3.16 3.09
N LEU A 89 -7.82 -2.81 3.89
CA LEU A 89 -7.66 -2.22 5.21
C LEU A 89 -7.02 -3.20 6.19
N GLY A 90 -7.45 -4.45 6.25
CA GLY A 90 -6.84 -5.47 7.13
C GLY A 90 -5.36 -5.69 6.83
N GLU A 91 -4.99 -5.78 5.56
CA GLU A 91 -3.60 -5.91 5.14
C GLU A 91 -2.77 -4.65 5.45
N LEU A 92 -3.36 -3.47 5.29
CA LEU A 92 -2.74 -2.20 5.65
C LEU A 92 -2.43 -2.15 7.16
N VAL A 93 -3.42 -2.43 8.01
CA VAL A 93 -3.27 -2.41 9.47
C VAL A 93 -2.27 -3.46 9.93
N ARG A 94 -2.29 -4.68 9.37
CA ARG A 94 -1.30 -5.72 9.68
C ARG A 94 0.12 -5.27 9.37
N LYS A 95 0.36 -4.69 8.19
CA LYS A 95 1.68 -4.19 7.78
C LYS A 95 2.19 -3.02 8.62
N LEU A 96 1.30 -2.19 9.15
CA LEU A 96 1.68 -1.10 10.06
C LEU A 96 1.96 -1.65 11.46
N GLY A 97 1.09 -2.51 11.97
CA GLY A 97 1.24 -3.15 13.29
C GLY A 97 2.52 -3.99 13.43
N GLU A 98 2.89 -4.76 12.41
CA GLU A 98 4.16 -5.53 12.40
C GLU A 98 5.41 -4.64 12.50
N ARG A 99 5.32 -3.38 12.05
CA ARG A 99 6.43 -2.42 12.10
C ARG A 99 6.53 -1.70 13.42
N ASP A 100 5.41 -1.30 14.00
CA ASP A 100 5.40 -0.57 15.27
C ASP A 100 5.63 -1.54 16.46
N ALA A 101 5.22 -2.81 16.33
CA ALA A 101 5.51 -3.85 17.33
C ALA A 101 7.00 -4.23 17.43
N SER A 102 7.82 -3.89 16.43
CA SER A 102 9.28 -4.05 16.53
C SER A 102 9.94 -3.05 17.48
N PHE A 103 9.20 -2.06 17.98
CA PHE A 103 9.67 -1.06 18.94
C PHE A 103 9.40 -1.46 20.41
N ASP A 104 8.56 -2.48 20.67
CA ASP A 104 8.10 -2.85 22.02
C ASP A 104 8.72 -4.16 22.55
N HIS A 105 9.83 -4.62 21.98
CA HIS A 105 10.65 -5.62 22.69
C HIS A 105 11.48 -4.90 23.76
N PRO A 106 11.19 -5.06 25.07
CA PRO A 106 12.14 -4.66 26.09
C PRO A 106 13.43 -5.44 25.83
N ASN A 107 14.52 -4.71 25.62
CA ASN A 107 15.85 -5.28 25.50
C ASN A 107 16.07 -6.22 26.69
N PRO A 108 16.52 -7.48 26.50
CA PRO A 108 16.76 -8.38 27.61
C PRO A 108 17.73 -7.69 28.58
N ILE A 109 17.37 -7.61 29.86
CA ILE A 109 18.20 -6.99 30.89
C ILE A 109 19.55 -7.75 30.90
N PRO A 110 20.67 -7.10 30.58
CA PRO A 110 21.96 -7.77 30.59
C PRO A 110 22.35 -7.98 32.06
N GLY A 111 22.17 -9.20 32.59
CA GLY A 111 22.61 -9.49 33.95
C GLY A 111 22.00 -10.68 34.69
N ALA A 112 20.95 -11.34 34.16
CA ALA A 112 20.41 -12.54 34.81
C ALA A 112 21.28 -13.78 34.52
N LYS A 113 22.51 -13.80 35.05
CA LYS A 113 23.22 -15.06 35.29
C LYS A 113 22.77 -15.58 36.65
N GLY A 114 22.20 -16.78 36.64
CA GLY A 114 21.72 -17.48 37.81
C GLY A 114 22.79 -17.60 38.89
N SER A 115 22.35 -17.36 40.11
CA SER A 115 22.99 -17.82 41.35
C SER A 115 22.58 -19.25 41.64
#